data_AF-A0A2I1K6V6-F1
#
_entry.id   AF-A0A2I1K6V6-F1
#
_cell.length_a   1.000
_cell.length_b   1.000
_cell.length_c   1.000
_cell.angle_alpha   90.00
_cell.angle_beta   90.00
_cell.angle_gamma   90.00
#
_symmetry.space_group_name_H-M   'P 1'
#
loop_
_entity.id
_entity.type
_entity.pdbx_description
1 polymer ?
#
loop_
_entity_poly.entity_id
_entity_poly.type
_entity_poly.pdbx_seq_one_letter_code
_entity_poly.pdbx_strand_id
1 'polypeptide(L)'
;MELKQNFSVNECYFFAQQLNGVNYKFLKQLLIEHYDSQLLYQVSQLIEGVFQSIGNDFGQDEELYYNLVTHIQARVNRLQLLDVQTGLNSLLGTIAEQYEELFEAVNENFSKAFNGLRLNSEDIAFIVIHFATSYEKYPVSRRRVRLLLVFSAEINSIEILENRLVKALHQNDV
;
A
#
# COMPACT_ATOMS: atom_id res chain seq x y z
N MET A 1 -43.40 -2.22 -7.31
CA MET A 1 -43.21 -0.83 -6.83
C MET A 1 -41.79 -0.44 -7.23
N GLU A 2 -41.62 0.16 -8.40
CA GLU A 2 -40.30 0.59 -8.88
C GLU A 2 -39.96 1.96 -8.27
N LEU A 3 -38.96 2.01 -7.40
CA LEU A 3 -38.39 3.27 -6.91
C LEU A 3 -37.42 3.81 -7.97
N LYS A 4 -37.95 4.44 -9.03
CA LYS A 4 -37.14 5.33 -9.88
C LYS A 4 -37.00 6.69 -9.19
N GLN A 5 -36.17 6.75 -8.15
CA GLN A 5 -35.69 8.04 -7.66
C GLN A 5 -34.57 8.53 -8.59
N ASN A 6 -34.84 9.62 -9.31
CA ASN A 6 -33.82 10.36 -10.05
C ASN A 6 -33.01 11.17 -9.04
N PHE A 7 -31.81 10.71 -8.72
CA PHE A 7 -30.85 11.48 -7.94
C PHE A 7 -30.34 12.66 -8.76
N SER A 8 -30.33 13.85 -8.18
CA SER A 8 -29.73 15.02 -8.82
C SER A 8 -28.20 14.86 -8.91
N VAL A 9 -27.58 15.54 -9.88
CA VAL A 9 -26.11 15.53 -10.05
C VAL A 9 -25.40 15.97 -8.76
N ASN A 10 -25.98 16.91 -8.02
CA ASN A 10 -25.43 17.40 -6.76
C ASN A 10 -25.51 16.36 -5.64
N GLU A 11 -26.57 15.55 -5.57
CA GLU A 11 -26.68 14.45 -4.61
C GLU A 11 -25.69 13.34 -4.96
N CYS A 12 -25.54 12.99 -6.24
CA CYS A 12 -24.50 12.05 -6.68
C CYS A 12 -23.10 12.52 -6.28
N TYR A 13 -22.80 13.81 -6.45
CA TYR A 13 -21.52 14.39 -6.05
C TYR A 13 -21.32 14.41 -4.54
N PHE A 14 -22.37 14.71 -3.77
CA PHE A 14 -22.36 14.66 -2.31
C PHE A 14 -22.08 13.23 -1.80
N PHE A 15 -22.79 12.22 -2.33
CA PHE A 15 -22.55 10.83 -1.97
C PHE A 15 -21.16 10.35 -2.41
N ALA A 16 -20.67 10.76 -3.59
CA ALA A 16 -19.32 10.46 -4.04
C ALA A 16 -18.25 11.05 -3.10
N GLN A 17 -18.46 12.27 -2.58
CA GLN A 17 -17.57 12.84 -1.56
C GLN A 17 -17.63 12.08 -0.24
N GLN A 18 -18.83 11.69 0.22
CA GLN A 18 -18.98 10.93 1.46
C GLN A 18 -18.41 9.50 1.35
N LEU A 19 -18.38 8.93 0.15
CA LEU A 19 -17.81 7.61 -0.12
C LEU A 19 -16.29 7.64 -0.35
N ASN A 20 -15.71 8.79 -0.72
CA ASN A 20 -14.27 8.96 -0.98
C ASN A 20 -13.37 8.68 0.24
N GLY A 21 -13.96 8.54 1.45
CA GLY A 21 -13.25 8.16 2.68
C GLY A 21 -13.54 6.74 3.19
N VAL A 22 -14.40 5.96 2.53
CA VAL A 22 -14.83 4.65 3.02
C VAL A 22 -14.00 3.53 2.39
N ASN A 23 -13.30 2.73 3.21
CA ASN A 23 -12.43 1.64 2.76
C ASN A 23 -13.25 0.43 2.27
N TYR A 24 -13.81 0.50 1.05
CA TYR A 24 -14.42 -0.65 0.38
C TYR A 24 -13.46 -1.26 -0.64
N LYS A 25 -12.76 -2.33 -0.23
CA LYS A 25 -11.83 -3.11 -1.09
C LYS A 25 -12.44 -3.44 -2.47
N PHE A 26 -13.71 -3.86 -2.49
CA PHE A 26 -14.43 -4.21 -3.72
C PHE A 26 -14.62 -3.03 -4.68
N LEU A 27 -14.99 -1.85 -4.17
CA LEU A 27 -15.19 -0.67 -5.00
C LEU A 27 -13.87 -0.14 -5.56
N LYS A 28 -12.79 -0.16 -4.76
CA LYS A 28 -11.45 0.21 -5.24
C LYS A 28 -11.02 -0.66 -6.41
N GLN A 29 -11.26 -1.97 -6.34
CA GLN A 29 -10.90 -2.89 -7.41
C GLN A 29 -11.67 -2.65 -8.71
N LEU A 30 -12.97 -2.35 -8.63
CA LEU A 30 -13.78 -1.97 -9.79
C LEU A 30 -13.36 -0.63 -10.40
N LEU A 31 -12.96 0.34 -9.56
CA LEU A 31 -12.55 1.68 -10.03
C LEU A 31 -11.21 1.66 -10.76
N ILE A 32 -10.30 0.75 -10.40
CA ILE A 32 -8.99 0.62 -11.07
C ILE A 32 -9.11 0.30 -12.56
N GLU A 33 -10.13 -0.45 -12.97
CA GLU A 33 -10.35 -0.76 -14.40
C GLU A 33 -10.61 0.49 -15.26
N HIS A 34 -11.00 1.60 -14.63
CA HIS A 34 -11.26 2.88 -15.29
C HIS A 34 -10.12 3.90 -15.14
N TYR A 35 -9.06 3.58 -14.39
CA TYR A 35 -7.93 4.46 -14.23
C TYR A 35 -6.96 4.36 -15.41
N ASP A 36 -6.19 5.43 -15.61
CA ASP A 36 -5.21 5.49 -16.67
C ASP A 36 -4.15 4.39 -16.49
N SER A 37 -3.97 3.57 -17.52
CA SER A 37 -2.93 2.54 -17.59
C SER A 37 -1.53 3.07 -17.26
N GLN A 38 -1.24 4.33 -17.60
CA GLN A 38 0.01 4.97 -17.24
C GLN A 38 0.14 5.15 -15.73
N LEU A 39 -0.92 5.64 -15.05
CA LEU A 39 -0.93 5.77 -13.59
C LEU A 39 -0.70 4.42 -12.92
N LEU A 40 -1.43 3.39 -13.36
CA LEU A 40 -1.30 2.03 -12.81
C LEU A 40 0.15 1.54 -12.91
N TYR A 41 0.76 1.68 -14.08
CA TYR A 41 2.15 1.32 -14.30
C TYR A 41 3.11 2.12 -13.40
N GLN A 42 2.92 3.44 -13.29
CA GLN A 42 3.77 4.30 -12.46
C GLN A 42 3.67 3.95 -10.97
N VAL A 43 2.50 3.57 -10.47
CA VAL A 43 2.37 3.07 -9.09
C VAL A 43 3.10 1.74 -8.91
N SER A 44 3.03 0.82 -9.86
CA SER A 44 3.82 -0.41 -9.80
C SER A 44 5.33 -0.12 -9.79
N GLN A 45 5.80 0.84 -10.60
CA GLN A 45 7.20 1.27 -10.61
C GLN A 45 7.62 1.91 -9.28
N LEU A 46 6.75 2.71 -8.66
CA LEU A 46 7.00 3.28 -7.34
C LEU A 46 7.19 2.20 -6.28
N ILE A 47 6.28 1.22 -6.21
CA ILE A 47 6.35 0.13 -5.23
C ILE A 47 7.63 -0.68 -5.42
N GLU A 48 7.97 -1.02 -6.66
CA GLU A 48 9.19 -1.76 -6.99
C GLU A 48 10.45 -0.96 -6.63
N GLY A 49 10.51 0.34 -6.94
CA GLY A 49 11.65 1.19 -6.60
C GLY A 49 11.87 1.33 -5.10
N VAL A 50 10.79 1.46 -4.32
CA VAL A 50 10.86 1.53 -2.85
C VAL A 50 11.28 0.17 -2.28
N PHE A 51 10.78 -0.95 -2.81
CA PHE A 51 11.27 -2.29 -2.47
C PHE A 51 12.78 -2.41 -2.69
N GLN A 52 13.28 -1.98 -3.86
CA GLN A 52 14.72 -2.06 -4.16
C GLN A 52 15.57 -1.19 -3.25
N SER A 53 15.03 -0.09 -2.74
CA SER A 53 15.75 0.86 -1.87
C SER A 53 15.79 0.37 -0.41
N ILE A 54 14.69 -0.21 0.09
CA ILE A 54 14.52 -0.59 1.50
C ILE A 54 14.75 -2.09 1.75
N GLY A 55 14.68 -2.92 0.71
CA GLY A 55 14.82 -4.38 0.81
C GLY A 55 13.60 -5.12 1.37
N ASN A 56 12.49 -4.41 1.63
CA ASN A 56 11.24 -5.01 2.10
C ASN A 56 10.25 -5.24 0.96
N ASP A 57 9.81 -6.49 0.77
CA ASP A 57 8.90 -6.87 -0.31
C ASP A 57 7.47 -6.35 -0.04
N PHE A 58 7.06 -5.37 -0.84
CA PHE A 58 5.72 -4.78 -0.82
C PHE A 58 4.79 -5.38 -1.88
N GLY A 59 5.29 -6.24 -2.77
CA GLY A 59 4.57 -6.73 -3.95
C GLY A 59 3.37 -7.63 -3.65
N GLN A 60 3.33 -8.21 -2.44
CA GLN A 60 2.22 -9.05 -1.98
C GLN A 60 1.06 -8.24 -1.36
N ASP A 61 1.26 -6.95 -1.07
CA ASP A 61 0.25 -6.10 -0.45
C ASP A 61 -0.62 -5.43 -1.51
N GLU A 62 -1.64 -6.15 -1.95
CA GLU A 62 -2.67 -5.61 -2.85
C GLU A 62 -3.30 -4.32 -2.29
N GLU A 63 -3.48 -4.22 -0.96
CA GLU A 63 -4.12 -3.06 -0.34
C GLU A 63 -3.25 -1.81 -0.48
N LEU A 64 -1.93 -1.95 -0.31
CA LEU A 64 -0.96 -0.88 -0.60
C LEU A 64 -1.15 -0.38 -2.03
N TYR A 65 -1.13 -1.27 -3.02
CA TYR A 65 -1.30 -0.89 -4.42
C TYR A 65 -2.62 -0.14 -4.67
N TYR A 66 -3.76 -0.69 -4.23
CA TYR A 66 -5.06 -0.04 -4.41
C TYR A 66 -5.15 1.34 -3.74
N ASN A 67 -4.58 1.47 -2.54
CA ASN A 67 -4.57 2.73 -1.80
C ASN A 67 -3.73 3.79 -2.51
N LEU A 68 -2.54 3.42 -2.98
CA LEU A 68 -1.65 4.35 -3.70
C LEU A 68 -2.28 4.82 -5.01
N VAL A 69 -2.81 3.89 -5.82
CA VAL A 69 -3.50 4.25 -7.07
C VAL A 69 -4.65 5.21 -6.81
N THR A 70 -5.51 4.91 -5.82
CA THR A 70 -6.67 5.75 -5.50
C THR A 70 -6.25 7.14 -5.02
N HIS A 71 -5.26 7.21 -4.12
CA HIS A 71 -4.80 8.48 -3.57
C HIS A 71 -4.11 9.36 -4.61
N ILE A 72 -3.22 8.78 -5.42
CA ILE A 72 -2.50 9.50 -6.46
C ILE A 72 -3.47 9.94 -7.56
N GLN A 73 -4.45 9.11 -7.96
CA GLN A 73 -5.50 9.52 -8.90
C GLN A 73 -6.28 10.74 -8.38
N ALA A 74 -6.67 10.72 -7.10
CA ALA A 74 -7.38 11.85 -6.49
C ALA A 74 -6.53 13.13 -6.49
N ARG A 75 -5.21 13.02 -6.27
CA ARG A 75 -4.29 14.15 -6.33
C ARG A 75 -4.07 14.68 -7.74
N VAL A 76 -3.87 13.80 -8.73
CA VAL A 76 -3.78 14.18 -10.15
C VAL A 76 -5.04 14.95 -10.58
N ASN A 77 -6.23 14.48 -10.17
CA ASN A 77 -7.50 15.15 -10.48
C ASN A 77 -7.66 16.49 -9.74
N ARG A 78 -7.13 16.63 -8.51
CA ARG A 78 -7.17 17.89 -7.74
C ARG A 78 -6.19 18.94 -8.24
N LEU A 79 -5.01 18.57 -8.69
CA LEU A 79 -4.03 19.51 -9.28
C LEU A 79 -4.56 20.16 -10.56
N GLN A 80 -5.46 19.48 -11.28
CA GLN A 80 -6.20 20.10 -12.39
C GLN A 80 -7.19 21.18 -11.92
N LEU A 81 -7.54 21.22 -10.63
CA LEU A 81 -8.68 21.97 -10.13
C LEU A 81 -8.35 23.08 -9.13
N LEU A 82 -7.27 23.05 -8.33
CA LEU A 82 -6.78 24.17 -7.49
C LEU A 82 -5.55 23.75 -6.66
N ASP A 83 -4.53 24.62 -6.58
CA ASP A 83 -3.30 24.42 -5.81
C ASP A 83 -3.42 25.09 -4.42
N VAL A 84 -3.90 24.35 -3.41
CA VAL A 84 -3.94 24.84 -2.02
C VAL A 84 -2.83 24.14 -1.25
N GLN A 85 -1.79 24.91 -0.92
CA GLN A 85 -0.69 24.45 -0.08
C GLN A 85 -1.09 24.53 1.40
N THR A 86 -1.23 23.38 2.03
CA THR A 86 -1.26 23.25 3.49
C THR A 86 0.10 22.70 3.92
N GLY A 87 0.72 23.32 4.93
CA GLY A 87 1.97 22.80 5.50
C GLY A 87 1.74 21.45 6.19
N LEU A 88 2.82 20.70 6.45
CA LEU A 88 2.77 19.43 7.16
C LEU A 88 2.05 19.58 8.51
N ASN A 89 0.94 18.86 8.66
CA ASN A 89 0.28 18.67 9.95
C ASN A 89 1.27 17.97 10.93
N SER A 90 1.22 18.27 12.23
CA SER A 90 2.20 17.79 13.23
C SER A 90 2.36 16.27 13.25
N LEU A 91 1.27 15.54 12.97
CA LEU A 91 1.28 14.07 12.84
C LEU A 91 2.16 13.59 11.67
N LEU A 92 2.09 14.27 10.52
CA LEU A 92 2.87 13.89 9.34
C LEU A 92 4.35 14.20 9.52
N GLY A 93 4.68 15.25 10.29
CA GLY A 93 6.06 15.52 10.71
C GLY A 93 6.63 14.37 11.55
N THR A 94 5.89 13.89 12.55
CA THR A 94 6.31 12.74 13.38
C THR A 94 6.49 11.45 12.56
N ILE A 95 5.65 11.21 11.56
CA ILE A 95 5.76 10.04 10.70
C ILE A 95 6.97 10.14 9.77
N ALA A 96 7.26 11.34 9.25
CA ALA A 96 8.46 11.57 8.46
C ALA A 96 9.74 11.33 9.29
N GLU A 97 9.77 11.74 10.55
CA GLU A 97 10.89 11.47 11.46
C GLU A 97 11.01 9.98 11.82
N GLN A 98 9.90 9.31 12.10
CA GLN A 98 9.90 7.90 12.51
C GLN A 98 10.31 6.95 11.37
N TYR A 99 9.95 7.27 10.13
CA TYR A 99 10.23 6.46 8.94
C TYR A 99 11.09 7.24 7.93
N GLU A 100 12.13 7.93 8.41
CA GLU A 100 13.01 8.79 7.61
C GLU A 100 13.55 8.08 6.35
N GLU A 101 14.09 6.88 6.52
CA GLU A 101 14.62 6.07 5.40
C GLU A 101 13.53 5.75 4.35
N LEU A 102 12.33 5.42 4.81
CA LEU A 102 11.18 5.15 3.94
C LEU A 102 10.72 6.42 3.24
N PHE A 103 10.76 7.57 3.93
CA PHE A 103 10.42 8.87 3.38
C PHE A 103 11.35 9.26 2.24
N GLU A 104 12.66 9.12 2.44
CA GLU A 104 13.66 9.38 1.41
C GLU A 104 13.48 8.45 0.21
N ALA A 105 13.35 7.15 0.45
CA ALA A 105 13.14 6.16 -0.61
C ALA A 105 11.86 6.43 -1.40
N VAL A 106 10.74 6.76 -0.74
CA VAL A 106 9.49 7.11 -1.41
C VAL A 106 9.67 8.38 -2.24
N ASN A 107 10.27 9.43 -1.69
CA ASN A 107 10.45 10.70 -2.39
C ASN A 107 11.28 10.56 -3.67
N GLU A 108 12.39 9.81 -3.59
CA GLU A 108 13.26 9.57 -4.74
C GLU A 108 12.57 8.72 -5.82
N ASN A 109 11.95 7.60 -5.42
CA ASN A 109 11.33 6.68 -6.38
C ASN A 109 10.03 7.26 -6.96
N PHE A 110 9.32 8.09 -6.21
CA PHE A 110 8.18 8.85 -6.74
C PHE A 110 8.62 9.79 -7.85
N SER A 111 9.69 10.54 -7.63
CA SER A 111 10.24 11.48 -8.63
C SER A 111 10.68 10.75 -9.91
N LYS A 112 11.22 9.53 -9.80
CA LYS A 112 11.60 8.68 -10.94
C LYS A 112 10.39 8.12 -11.69
N ALA A 113 9.36 7.67 -10.96
CA ALA A 113 8.18 7.05 -11.56
C ALA A 113 7.22 8.07 -12.20
N PHE A 114 7.07 9.24 -11.60
CA PHE A 114 6.06 10.24 -11.96
C PHE A 114 6.66 11.50 -12.61
N ASN A 115 7.55 11.32 -13.59
CA ASN A 115 8.20 12.40 -14.34
C ASN A 115 7.27 13.60 -14.62
N GLY A 116 7.50 14.72 -13.93
CA GLY A 116 6.76 15.97 -14.09
C GLY A 116 5.68 16.26 -13.05
N LEU A 117 5.23 15.27 -12.28
CA LEU A 117 4.34 15.46 -11.14
C LEU A 117 5.16 15.75 -9.88
N ARG A 118 4.97 16.93 -9.29
CA ARG A 118 5.59 17.29 -8.01
C ARG A 118 4.56 17.19 -6.91
N LEU A 119 4.85 16.32 -5.94
CA LEU A 119 4.13 16.26 -4.69
C LEU A 119 4.85 17.11 -3.65
N ASN A 120 4.08 17.73 -2.75
CA ASN A 120 4.65 18.40 -1.59
C ASN A 120 5.00 17.37 -0.51
N SER A 121 5.67 17.81 0.56
CA SER A 121 6.07 16.93 1.65
C SER A 121 4.88 16.27 2.36
N GLU A 122 3.71 16.91 2.39
CA GLU A 122 2.49 16.36 2.99
C GLU A 122 1.97 15.14 2.21
N ASP A 123 1.99 15.23 0.89
CA ASP A 123 1.60 14.16 -0.02
C ASP A 123 2.59 12.98 0.04
N ILE A 124 3.89 13.28 0.11
CA ILE A 124 4.91 12.23 0.31
C ILE A 124 4.72 11.56 1.68
N ALA A 125 4.51 12.33 2.75
CA ALA A 125 4.25 11.77 4.08
C ALA A 125 3.02 10.86 4.08
N PHE A 126 1.97 11.21 3.33
CA PHE A 126 0.79 10.36 3.19
C PHE A 126 1.08 9.05 2.45
N ILE A 127 1.88 9.09 1.37
CA ILE A 127 2.34 7.87 0.68
C ILE A 127 3.17 7.01 1.65
N VAL A 128 4.05 7.62 2.43
CA VAL A 128 4.88 6.95 3.43
C VAL A 128 4.02 6.23 4.47
N ILE A 129 2.88 6.78 4.90
CA ILE A 129 1.95 6.09 5.81
C ILE A 129 1.49 4.75 5.23
N HIS A 130 1.16 4.70 3.94
CA HIS A 130 0.73 3.46 3.31
C HIS A 130 1.85 2.43 3.24
N PHE A 131 3.07 2.87 2.88
CA PHE A 131 4.23 1.99 2.92
C PHE A 131 4.57 1.53 4.34
N ALA A 132 4.54 2.41 5.34
CA ALA A 132 4.80 2.09 6.74
C ALA A 132 3.78 1.07 7.26
N THR A 133 2.51 1.25 6.94
CA THR A 133 1.44 0.28 7.27
C THR A 133 1.72 -1.09 6.64
N SER A 134 2.20 -1.13 5.39
CA SER A 134 2.56 -2.38 4.72
C SER A 134 3.83 -3.02 5.32
N TYR A 135 4.83 -2.19 5.61
CA TYR A 135 6.09 -2.56 6.22
C TYR A 135 5.88 -3.20 7.60
N GLU A 136 4.94 -2.68 8.40
CA GLU A 136 4.58 -3.25 9.70
C GLU A 136 3.75 -4.54 9.58
N LYS A 137 2.93 -4.68 8.54
CA LYS A 137 2.19 -5.94 8.27
C LYS A 137 3.14 -7.07 7.87
N TYR A 138 4.16 -6.76 7.07
CA TYR A 138 5.08 -7.72 6.47
C TYR A 138 6.54 -7.31 6.69
N PRO A 139 7.03 -7.29 7.94
CA PRO A 139 8.41 -6.93 8.19
C PRO A 139 9.36 -7.98 7.60
N VAL A 140 10.53 -7.54 7.14
CA VAL A 140 11.60 -8.39 6.56
C VAL A 140 11.89 -9.65 7.40
N SER A 141 11.74 -9.58 8.73
CA SER A 141 11.95 -10.68 9.67
C SER A 141 10.86 -11.77 9.65
N ARG A 142 9.72 -11.57 8.98
CA ARG A 142 8.60 -12.53 8.93
C ARG A 142 8.39 -13.18 7.57
N ARG A 143 9.46 -13.58 6.88
CA ARG A 143 9.32 -14.52 5.75
C ARG A 143 8.71 -15.83 6.26
N ARG A 144 7.43 -16.07 5.95
CA ARG A 144 6.78 -17.36 6.22
C ARG A 144 7.44 -18.43 5.37
N VAL A 145 8.28 -19.25 6.01
CA VAL A 145 8.82 -20.46 5.40
C VAL A 145 7.71 -21.51 5.33
N ARG A 146 7.32 -21.92 4.11
CA ARG A 146 6.44 -23.08 3.91
C ARG A 146 7.30 -24.32 3.64
N LEU A 147 7.31 -25.26 4.58
CA LEU A 147 8.02 -26.53 4.49
C LEU A 147 7.04 -27.66 4.20
N LEU A 148 7.31 -28.44 3.16
CA LEU A 148 6.63 -29.71 2.89
C LEU A 148 7.56 -30.85 3.28
N LEU A 149 7.15 -31.64 4.28
CA LEU A 149 7.90 -32.77 4.82
C LEU A 149 7.44 -34.06 4.15
N VAL A 150 8.30 -34.69 3.36
CA VAL A 150 8.01 -35.96 2.66
C VAL A 150 9.00 -37.03 3.11
N PHE A 151 8.49 -38.10 3.75
CA PHE A 151 9.31 -39.21 4.26
C PHE A 151 8.63 -40.56 4.02
N SER A 152 9.43 -41.64 3.98
CA SER A 152 9.00 -43.03 3.86
C SER A 152 8.93 -43.76 5.21
N ALA A 153 8.57 -43.06 6.29
CA ALA A 153 8.58 -43.58 7.66
C ALA A 153 7.18 -43.59 8.29
N GLU A 154 6.97 -44.45 9.30
CA GLU A 154 5.72 -44.56 10.06
C GLU A 154 5.36 -43.23 10.76
N ILE A 155 4.07 -42.90 10.80
CA ILE A 155 3.48 -41.60 11.23
C ILE A 155 4.06 -41.05 12.54
N ASN A 156 4.39 -41.92 13.50
CA ASN A 156 4.90 -41.52 14.81
C ASN A 156 6.30 -40.86 14.76
N SER A 157 7.06 -41.07 13.68
CA SER A 157 8.39 -40.46 13.48
C SER A 157 8.29 -39.00 12.99
N ILE A 158 7.16 -38.61 12.39
CA ILE A 158 6.95 -37.30 11.78
C ILE A 158 6.78 -36.24 12.87
N GLU A 159 6.05 -36.55 13.95
CA GLU A 159 5.78 -35.60 15.05
C GLU A 159 7.06 -35.15 15.78
N ILE A 160 8.01 -36.07 15.97
CA ILE A 160 9.30 -35.75 16.61
C ILE A 160 10.14 -34.83 15.70
N LEU A 161 10.15 -35.10 14.40
CA LEU A 161 10.93 -34.34 13.43
C LEU A 161 10.34 -32.95 13.21
N GLU A 162 9.02 -32.86 13.09
CA GLU A 162 8.27 -31.61 13.04
C GLU A 162 8.58 -30.73 14.25
N ASN A 163 8.49 -31.29 15.47
CA ASN A 163 8.79 -30.56 16.69
C ASN A 163 10.24 -30.05 16.77
N ARG A 164 11.21 -30.82 16.25
CA ARG A 164 12.63 -30.38 16.21
C ARG A 164 12.84 -29.26 15.19
N LEU A 165 12.22 -29.36 14.02
CA LEU A 165 12.29 -28.33 12.98
C LEU A 165 11.64 -27.03 13.44
N VAL A 166 10.44 -27.09 14.02
CA VAL A 166 9.73 -25.94 14.59
C VAL A 166 10.58 -25.24 15.65
N LYS A 167 11.20 -26.00 16.58
CA LYS A 167 12.11 -25.44 17.59
C LYS A 167 13.34 -24.77 16.98
N ALA A 168 13.97 -25.39 15.98
CA ALA A 168 15.17 -24.84 15.34
C ALA A 168 14.88 -23.55 14.57
N LEU A 169 13.71 -23.44 13.95
CA LEU A 169 13.29 -22.23 13.23
C LEU A 169 12.98 -21.09 14.21
N HIS A 170 12.25 -21.37 15.30
CA HIS A 170 11.93 -20.33 16.30
C HIS A 170 13.13 -19.83 17.11
N GLN A 171 14.22 -20.58 17.18
CA GLN A 171 15.44 -20.16 17.90
C GLN A 171 16.33 -19.19 17.10
N ASN A 172 16.13 -19.08 15.79
CA ASN A 172 16.92 -18.20 14.91
C ASN A 172 16.25 -16.83 14.66
N ASP A 173 15.10 -16.56 15.28
CA ASP A 173 14.32 -15.31 15.15
C ASP A 173 14.51 -14.33 16.32
N VAL A 174 15.60 -14.45 17.12
CA VAL A 174 15.96 -13.55 18.25
C VAL A 174 17.32 -12.90 18.02
#